data_AF-A0A7S4E4U1-F1
#
_entry.id   AF-A0A7S4E4U1-F1
#
_cell.length_a   1.000
_cell.length_b   1.000
_cell.length_c   1.000
_cell.angle_alpha   90.00
_cell.angle_beta   90.00
_cell.angle_gamma   90.00
#
_symmetry.space_group_name_H-M   'P 1'
#
loop_
_entity.id
_entity.type
_entity.pdbx_description
1 polymer ?
#
loop_
_entity_poly.entity_id
_entity_poly.type
_entity_poly.pdbx_seq_one_letter_code
_entity_poly.pdbx_strand_id
1 'polypeptide(L)'
;PFTEENPAIAVECFAPTEAPTPLAQHASDDDDACQYVSVSGTTGQTSREGTYERVGECAARPYYECLDCSASDPQFIWYTGSQWFIGPGGCGATVAGIYINDAVGDLAALTGNWAESPFTEENPAIAVECATTEGAPTEAPTPLARTGRWLEGLPCNYVSVSGSTYQSG
;
A
#
# COMPACT_ATOMS: atom_id res chain seq x y z
N PRO A 1 39.92 25.48 -37.97
CA PRO A 1 38.52 25.88 -37.72
C PRO A 1 37.71 24.64 -37.34
N PHE A 2 37.85 24.23 -36.07
CA PHE A 2 37.10 23.16 -35.46
C PHE A 2 36.18 23.82 -34.43
N THR A 3 34.93 24.01 -34.79
CA THR A 3 33.87 24.26 -33.79
C THR A 3 33.40 22.90 -33.33
N GLU A 4 34.05 22.43 -32.26
CA GLU A 4 33.61 21.31 -31.45
C GLU A 4 32.33 21.73 -30.72
N GLU A 5 31.18 21.38 -31.31
CA GLU A 5 29.90 21.49 -30.62
C GLU A 5 29.87 20.37 -29.57
N ASN A 6 30.36 20.71 -28.37
CA ASN A 6 30.18 19.96 -27.15
C ASN A 6 28.69 19.59 -27.02
N PRO A 7 28.30 18.31 -27.08
CA PRO A 7 26.89 17.94 -26.95
C PRO A 7 26.44 18.39 -25.57
N ALA A 8 25.48 19.32 -25.56
CA ALA A 8 24.84 19.78 -24.34
C ALA A 8 24.39 18.55 -23.55
N ILE A 9 24.99 18.34 -22.38
CA ILE A 9 24.48 17.42 -21.38
C ILE A 9 23.09 17.97 -21.02
N ALA A 10 22.05 17.36 -21.58
CA ALA A 10 20.68 17.66 -21.20
C ALA A 10 20.50 17.11 -19.79
N VAL A 11 20.57 17.99 -18.80
CA VAL A 11 20.06 17.70 -17.46
C VAL A 11 18.55 17.88 -17.54
N GLU A 12 17.86 16.82 -17.94
CA GLU A 12 16.41 16.78 -17.89
C GLU A 12 16.01 16.54 -16.43
N CYS A 13 15.47 17.57 -15.79
CA CYS A 13 14.66 17.38 -14.59
C CYS A 13 13.36 16.72 -15.03
N PHE A 14 13.31 15.40 -14.95
CA PHE A 14 12.04 14.69 -15.03
C PHE A 14 11.22 15.08 -13.81
N ALA A 15 10.08 15.74 -14.03
CA ALA A 15 8.96 15.68 -13.10
C ALA A 15 8.67 14.20 -12.81
N PRO A 16 8.15 13.82 -11.62
CA PRO A 16 7.80 12.43 -11.37
C PRO A 16 7.01 11.92 -12.56
N THR A 17 7.59 10.93 -13.24
CA THR A 17 6.97 10.18 -14.33
C THR A 17 5.53 9.95 -13.91
N GLU A 18 4.57 10.34 -14.74
CA GLU A 18 3.18 9.93 -14.56
C GLU A 18 3.24 8.46 -14.17
N ALA A 19 2.76 8.16 -12.96
CA ALA A 19 2.67 6.78 -12.51
C ALA A 19 2.09 5.99 -13.68
N PRO A 20 2.64 4.81 -14.02
CA PRO A 20 2.12 4.04 -15.15
C PRO A 20 0.62 4.03 -15.00
N THR A 21 -0.10 4.53 -16.03
CA THR A 21 -1.56 4.58 -16.03
C THR A 21 -2.01 3.27 -15.42
N PRO A 22 -2.66 3.25 -14.23
CA PRO A 22 -3.04 1.99 -13.64
C PRO A 22 -3.84 1.28 -14.72
N LEU A 23 -3.30 0.15 -15.19
CA LEU A 23 -3.97 -0.67 -16.18
C LEU A 23 -5.39 -0.80 -15.67
N ALA A 24 -6.38 -0.52 -16.53
CA ALA A 24 -7.78 -0.55 -16.18
C ALA A 24 -8.09 -1.79 -15.33
N GLN A 25 -8.15 -1.61 -14.02
CA GLN A 25 -8.47 -2.65 -13.07
C GLN A 25 -9.83 -2.27 -12.53
N HIS A 26 -10.83 -2.84 -13.23
CA HIS A 26 -12.15 -3.16 -12.71
C HIS A 26 -12.57 -2.27 -11.53
N ALA A 27 -13.06 -1.08 -11.87
CA ALA A 27 -14.14 -0.48 -11.11
C ALA A 27 -15.33 -1.45 -11.22
N SER A 28 -15.30 -2.51 -10.43
CA SER A 28 -16.50 -3.22 -10.05
C SER A 28 -17.30 -2.22 -9.22
N ASP A 29 -18.59 -2.06 -9.52
CA ASP A 29 -19.58 -1.20 -8.83
C ASP A 29 -19.79 -1.52 -7.32
N ASP A 30 -18.71 -1.74 -6.57
CA ASP A 30 -18.62 -1.96 -5.12
C ASP A 30 -17.80 -0.81 -4.48
N ASP A 31 -18.21 0.44 -4.72
CA ASP A 31 -17.56 1.66 -4.22
C ASP A 31 -17.54 1.78 -2.68
N ASP A 32 -18.12 0.82 -1.93
CA ASP A 32 -18.17 0.81 -0.46
C ASP A 32 -17.06 -0.04 0.20
N ALA A 33 -16.31 -0.85 -0.56
CA ALA A 33 -15.22 -1.66 0.01
C ALA A 33 -13.93 -0.85 0.21
N CYS A 34 -13.20 -1.11 1.30
CA CYS A 34 -11.89 -0.51 1.55
C CYS A 34 -10.94 -0.81 0.38
N GLN A 35 -10.17 0.19 -0.06
CA GLN A 35 -9.03 -0.09 -0.93
C GLN A 35 -7.78 -0.38 -0.12
N TYR A 36 -7.62 0.35 0.97
CA TYR A 36 -6.54 0.15 1.93
C TYR A 36 -7.10 -0.13 3.31
N VAL A 37 -6.39 -0.96 4.06
CA VAL A 37 -6.71 -1.28 5.45
C VAL A 37 -5.46 -1.10 6.29
N SER A 38 -5.51 -0.28 7.33
CA SER A 38 -4.43 -0.19 8.32
C SER A 38 -4.70 -1.15 9.48
N VAL A 39 -3.65 -1.81 9.98
CA VAL A 39 -3.70 -2.71 11.13
C VAL A 39 -2.67 -2.24 12.15
N SER A 40 -3.11 -1.98 13.38
CA SER A 40 -2.24 -1.50 14.46
C SER A 40 -2.75 -1.92 15.85
N GLY A 41 -1.93 -1.75 16.89
CA GLY A 41 -2.33 -1.98 18.28
C GLY A 41 -2.28 -3.45 18.73
N THR A 42 -1.59 -4.29 17.95
CA THR A 42 -1.33 -5.68 18.29
C THR A 42 -0.27 -5.79 19.38
N THR A 43 -0.28 -6.86 20.17
CA THR A 43 0.69 -7.08 21.26
C THR A 43 1.61 -8.26 20.97
N GLY A 44 1.04 -9.38 20.50
CA GLY A 44 1.77 -10.62 20.22
C GLY A 44 2.06 -10.83 18.74
N GLN A 45 1.28 -10.20 17.87
CA GLN A 45 1.27 -10.40 16.42
C GLN A 45 1.79 -9.18 15.65
N THR A 46 2.69 -8.40 16.25
CA THR A 46 3.23 -7.12 15.74
C THR A 46 3.82 -7.19 14.34
N SER A 47 4.28 -8.35 13.89
CA SER A 47 4.77 -8.53 12.52
C SER A 47 3.67 -8.37 11.45
N ARG A 48 2.39 -8.33 11.84
CA ARG A 48 1.22 -8.16 10.98
C ARG A 48 0.66 -6.74 11.00
N GLU A 49 1.25 -5.83 11.76
CA GLU A 49 0.91 -4.41 11.69
C GLU A 49 1.42 -3.82 10.38
N GLY A 50 0.63 -2.92 9.81
CA GLY A 50 0.92 -2.31 8.51
C GLY A 50 -0.32 -1.90 7.73
N THR A 51 -0.08 -1.53 6.50
CA THR A 51 -1.03 -1.15 5.47
C THR A 51 -1.22 -2.31 4.50
N TYR A 52 -2.47 -2.68 4.29
CA TYR A 52 -2.88 -3.74 3.38
C TYR A 52 -3.62 -3.14 2.19
N GLU A 53 -3.29 -3.58 0.98
CA GLU A 53 -3.94 -3.17 -0.27
C GLU A 53 -4.86 -4.27 -0.77
N ARG A 54 -6.01 -3.90 -1.33
CA ARG A 54 -6.92 -4.85 -1.95
C ARG A 54 -6.29 -5.44 -3.21
N VAL A 55 -6.13 -6.76 -3.22
CA VAL A 55 -5.53 -7.51 -4.36
C VAL A 55 -6.51 -8.47 -5.03
N GLY A 56 -7.71 -8.65 -4.46
CA GLY A 56 -8.74 -9.49 -5.07
C GLY A 56 -9.92 -9.75 -4.15
N GLU A 57 -10.47 -10.97 -4.24
CA GLU A 57 -11.62 -11.40 -3.44
C GLU A 57 -11.47 -12.84 -2.94
N CYS A 58 -11.86 -13.09 -1.68
CA CYS A 58 -12.07 -14.43 -1.11
C CYS A 58 -13.54 -14.56 -0.69
N ALA A 59 -14.21 -15.68 -1.02
CA ALA A 59 -15.59 -15.93 -0.59
C ALA A 59 -16.56 -14.76 -0.91
N ALA A 60 -16.40 -14.14 -2.08
CA ALA A 60 -17.16 -12.95 -2.52
C ALA A 60 -17.02 -11.72 -1.60
N ARG A 61 -15.92 -11.64 -0.83
CA ARG A 61 -15.51 -10.49 -0.03
C ARG A 61 -14.12 -10.02 -0.43
N PRO A 62 -13.77 -8.74 -0.22
CA PRO A 62 -12.44 -8.22 -0.49
C PRO A 62 -11.32 -9.03 0.18
N TYR A 63 -10.20 -9.12 -0.51
CA TYR A 63 -8.97 -9.79 -0.08
C TYR A 63 -7.81 -8.81 -0.19
N TYR A 64 -6.98 -8.75 0.85
CA TYR A 64 -5.92 -7.78 0.96
C TYR A 64 -4.56 -8.41 1.24
N GLU A 65 -3.50 -7.81 0.72
CA GLU A 65 -2.11 -8.17 0.95
C GLU A 65 -1.36 -7.02 1.60
N CYS A 66 -0.49 -7.33 2.56
CA CYS A 66 0.27 -6.33 3.29
C CYS A 66 1.42 -5.76 2.46
N LEU A 67 1.57 -4.44 2.44
CA LEU A 67 2.61 -3.73 1.70
C LEU A 67 3.89 -3.54 2.52
N ASP A 68 3.75 -3.29 3.82
CA ASP A 68 4.80 -2.78 4.71
C ASP A 68 4.89 -3.53 6.05
N CYS A 69 4.24 -4.70 6.16
CA CYS A 69 4.37 -5.58 7.32
C CYS A 69 5.83 -5.99 7.54
N SER A 70 6.22 -6.09 8.82
CA SER A 70 7.58 -6.51 9.19
C SER A 70 7.78 -8.04 9.20
N ALA A 71 6.74 -8.82 8.93
CA ALA A 71 6.83 -10.27 8.75
C ALA A 71 7.76 -10.64 7.58
N SER A 72 8.42 -11.81 7.69
CA SER A 72 9.27 -12.34 6.63
C SER A 72 8.47 -13.00 5.49
N ASP A 73 7.29 -13.52 5.81
CA ASP A 73 6.33 -14.06 4.84
C ASP A 73 5.24 -13.03 4.53
N PRO A 74 4.64 -13.04 3.33
CA PRO A 74 3.48 -12.20 3.00
C PRO A 74 2.35 -12.38 4.01
N GLN A 75 1.69 -11.28 4.37
CA GLN A 75 0.54 -11.29 5.27
C GLN A 75 -0.69 -10.80 4.52
N PHE A 76 -1.85 -11.33 4.91
CA PHE A 76 -3.08 -11.09 4.21
C PHE A 76 -4.24 -10.85 5.16
N ILE A 77 -5.29 -10.19 4.67
CA ILE A 77 -6.60 -10.11 5.31
C ILE A 77 -7.61 -10.83 4.41
N TRP A 78 -8.34 -11.81 4.96
CA TRP A 78 -9.34 -12.56 4.21
C TRP A 78 -10.56 -12.93 5.03
N TYR A 79 -11.71 -13.06 4.34
CA TYR A 79 -12.94 -13.56 4.92
C TYR A 79 -13.06 -15.07 4.77
N THR A 80 -13.50 -15.75 5.83
CA THR A 80 -13.67 -17.21 5.87
C THR A 80 -15.11 -17.69 5.66
N GLY A 81 -16.06 -16.76 5.56
CA GLY A 81 -17.50 -17.06 5.55
C GLY A 81 -18.21 -16.76 6.88
N SER A 82 -17.46 -16.57 7.96
CA SER A 82 -18.00 -16.16 9.27
C SER A 82 -17.03 -15.35 10.12
N GLN A 83 -15.79 -15.15 9.66
CA GLN A 83 -14.74 -14.45 10.38
C GLN A 83 -13.82 -13.73 9.40
N TRP A 84 -13.22 -12.63 9.86
CA TRP A 84 -12.08 -12.01 9.19
C TRP A 84 -10.79 -12.46 9.84
N PHE A 85 -9.82 -12.86 9.02
CA PHE A 85 -8.52 -13.39 9.43
C PHE A 85 -7.40 -12.50 8.94
N ILE A 86 -6.34 -12.38 9.73
CA ILE A 86 -5.06 -11.74 9.37
C ILE A 86 -3.90 -12.73 9.58
N GLY A 87 -3.09 -12.96 8.55
CA GLY A 87 -1.99 -13.92 8.61
C GLY A 87 -1.41 -14.37 7.25
N PRO A 88 -0.54 -15.40 7.24
CA PRO A 88 0.26 -15.75 6.06
C PRO A 88 -0.46 -16.64 5.03
N GLY A 89 -1.67 -17.11 5.36
CA GLY A 89 -2.33 -18.16 4.57
C GLY A 89 -3.17 -17.65 3.40
N GLY A 90 -3.80 -16.48 3.53
CA GLY A 90 -4.70 -15.94 2.51
C GLY A 90 -5.94 -16.79 2.24
N CYS A 91 -6.58 -16.61 1.07
CA CYS A 91 -7.83 -17.29 0.72
C CYS A 91 -7.77 -18.81 0.93
N GLY A 92 -8.70 -19.35 1.72
CA GLY A 92 -8.82 -20.79 1.97
C GLY A 92 -7.96 -21.33 3.12
N ALA A 93 -7.10 -20.49 3.70
CA ALA A 93 -6.39 -20.86 4.92
C ALA A 93 -7.32 -20.80 6.14
N THR A 94 -7.13 -21.76 7.05
CA THR A 94 -7.88 -21.88 8.32
C THR A 94 -7.08 -21.43 9.53
N VAL A 95 -5.85 -20.95 9.32
CA VAL A 95 -4.94 -20.50 10.38
C VAL A 95 -4.66 -19.02 10.19
N ALA A 96 -4.85 -18.26 11.27
CA ALA A 96 -4.57 -16.84 11.33
C ALA A 96 -3.82 -16.49 12.61
N GLY A 97 -3.10 -15.37 12.56
CA GLY A 97 -2.49 -14.75 13.74
C GLY A 97 -3.49 -13.86 14.47
N ILE A 98 -4.37 -13.18 13.74
CA ILE A 98 -5.38 -12.27 14.28
C ILE A 98 -6.73 -12.59 13.65
N TYR A 99 -7.81 -12.52 14.42
CA TYR A 99 -9.15 -12.80 13.90
C TYR A 99 -10.26 -12.04 14.64
N ILE A 100 -11.41 -11.92 13.98
CA ILE A 100 -12.66 -11.42 14.56
C ILE A 100 -13.84 -12.13 13.91
N ASN A 101 -14.91 -12.35 14.67
CA ASN A 101 -16.15 -12.92 14.15
C ASN A 101 -16.96 -11.86 13.41
N ASP A 102 -17.42 -12.18 12.20
CA ASP A 102 -18.27 -11.33 11.40
C ASP A 102 -19.18 -12.19 10.52
N ALA A 103 -20.46 -12.25 10.85
CA ALA A 103 -21.44 -13.02 10.08
C ALA A 103 -21.84 -12.35 8.76
N VAL A 104 -21.55 -11.05 8.60
CA VAL A 104 -21.92 -10.26 7.42
C VAL A 104 -20.78 -10.26 6.40
N GLY A 105 -19.55 -10.19 6.87
CA GLY A 105 -18.36 -10.09 6.02
C GLY A 105 -18.19 -8.69 5.44
N ASP A 106 -18.51 -7.66 6.21
CA ASP A 106 -18.32 -6.27 5.81
C ASP A 106 -17.24 -5.65 6.70
N LEU A 107 -16.01 -5.62 6.19
CA LEU A 107 -14.84 -5.13 6.93
C LEU A 107 -14.95 -3.63 7.24
N ALA A 108 -15.60 -2.84 6.37
CA ALA A 108 -15.72 -1.40 6.53
C ALA A 108 -16.73 -1.03 7.63
N ALA A 109 -17.78 -1.82 7.79
CA ALA A 109 -18.78 -1.66 8.85
C ALA A 109 -18.45 -2.44 10.12
N LEU A 110 -17.29 -3.10 10.19
CA LEU A 110 -16.97 -4.03 11.27
C LEU A 110 -16.73 -3.31 12.59
N THR A 111 -17.48 -3.72 13.62
CA THR A 111 -17.30 -3.25 15.00
C THR A 111 -17.03 -4.41 15.93
N GLY A 112 -16.09 -4.24 16.86
CA GLY A 112 -15.77 -5.25 17.86
C GLY A 112 -14.28 -5.31 18.14
N ASN A 113 -13.89 -6.22 19.02
CA ASN A 113 -12.49 -6.42 19.37
C ASN A 113 -11.93 -7.61 18.59
N TRP A 114 -10.70 -7.45 18.12
CA TRP A 114 -9.95 -8.54 17.49
C TRP A 114 -9.25 -9.38 18.54
N ALA A 115 -9.00 -10.65 18.25
CA ALA A 115 -8.22 -11.55 19.09
C ALA A 115 -6.91 -11.94 18.41
N GLU A 116 -5.86 -12.15 19.20
CA GLU A 116 -4.53 -12.59 18.72
C GLU A 116 -4.27 -14.04 19.11
N SER A 117 -4.10 -14.92 18.14
CA SER A 117 -3.62 -16.29 18.36
C SER A 117 -2.20 -16.28 18.98
N PRO A 118 -1.86 -17.23 19.87
CA PRO A 118 -2.67 -18.36 20.34
C PRO A 118 -3.62 -18.00 21.48
N PHE A 119 -3.73 -16.72 21.85
CA PHE A 119 -4.62 -16.28 22.90
C PHE A 119 -6.07 -16.23 22.39
N THR A 120 -7.00 -16.52 23.29
CA THR A 120 -8.44 -16.42 23.01
C THR A 120 -9.04 -15.12 23.53
N GLU A 121 -8.24 -14.32 24.24
CA GLU A 121 -8.65 -13.04 24.79
C GLU A 121 -8.69 -11.98 23.68
N GLU A 122 -9.78 -11.22 23.67
CA GLU A 122 -9.94 -10.08 22.78
C GLU A 122 -9.00 -8.94 23.21
N ASN A 123 -8.32 -8.33 22.24
CA ASN A 123 -7.48 -7.16 22.42
C ASN A 123 -8.21 -5.92 21.84
N PRO A 124 -8.83 -5.08 22.69
CA PRO A 124 -9.54 -3.88 22.24
C PRO A 124 -8.62 -2.78 21.70
N ALA A 125 -7.29 -2.92 21.85
CA ALA A 125 -6.34 -1.98 21.28
C ALA A 125 -6.11 -2.21 19.78
N ILE A 126 -6.47 -3.38 19.25
CA ILE A 126 -6.30 -3.65 17.82
C ILE A 126 -7.28 -2.81 17.03
N ALA A 127 -6.73 -1.91 16.22
CA ALA A 127 -7.46 -1.10 15.27
C ALA A 127 -7.24 -1.65 13.86
N VAL A 128 -8.36 -1.87 13.16
CA VAL A 128 -8.38 -2.21 11.74
C VAL A 128 -9.21 -1.15 11.04
N GLU A 129 -8.56 -0.23 10.34
CA GLU A 129 -9.20 0.96 9.80
C GLU A 129 -9.26 0.91 8.29
N CYS A 130 -10.46 1.19 7.77
CA CYS A 130 -10.78 1.21 6.36
C CYS A 130 -10.44 2.56 5.74
N ALA A 131 -9.71 2.56 4.62
CA ALA A 131 -9.55 3.73 3.76
C ALA A 131 -10.03 3.41 2.35
N THR A 132 -11.04 4.14 1.88
CA THR A 132 -11.46 4.14 0.48
C THR A 132 -10.60 5.10 -0.33
N THR A 133 -10.57 4.93 -1.65
CA THR A 133 -9.81 5.81 -2.56
C THR A 133 -10.20 7.29 -2.42
N GLU A 134 -11.44 7.58 -2.02
CA GLU A 134 -11.97 8.92 -1.80
C GLU A 134 -11.46 9.57 -0.49
N GLY A 135 -10.85 8.78 0.40
CA GLY A 135 -10.32 9.21 1.71
C GLY A 135 -8.81 9.05 1.89
N ALA A 136 -8.05 8.73 0.83
CA ALA A 136 -6.59 8.69 0.91
C ALA A 136 -6.05 10.06 1.39
N PRO A 137 -5.01 10.11 2.26
CA PRO A 137 -4.50 11.37 2.79
C PRO A 137 -4.09 12.30 1.64
N THR A 138 -4.92 13.31 1.41
CA THR A 138 -4.70 14.36 0.39
C THR A 138 -3.68 15.38 0.91
N GLU A 139 -2.58 14.93 1.54
CA GLU A 139 -1.40 15.77 1.71
C GLU A 139 -0.42 15.52 0.56
N ALA A 140 -0.91 15.77 -0.66
CA ALA A 140 -0.01 16.22 -1.71
C ALA A 140 0.47 17.62 -1.31
N PRO A 141 1.78 17.92 -1.31
CA PRO A 141 2.25 19.25 -0.94
C PRO A 141 1.61 20.27 -1.87
N THR A 142 0.85 21.21 -1.30
CA THR A 142 0.28 22.34 -2.05
C THR A 142 1.45 23.06 -2.71
N PRO A 143 1.55 23.09 -4.06
CA PRO A 143 2.63 23.81 -4.70
C PRO A 143 2.46 25.30 -4.39
N LEU A 144 3.39 25.84 -3.60
CA LEU A 144 3.63 27.28 -3.51
C LEU A 144 4.08 27.75 -4.89
N ALA A 145 3.12 28.06 -5.76
CA ALA A 145 3.39 28.80 -6.97
C ALA A 145 3.85 30.22 -6.55
N ARG A 146 5.16 30.45 -6.52
CA ARG A 146 5.69 31.80 -6.47
C ARG A 146 7.01 31.94 -7.22
N THR A 147 6.86 32.33 -8.48
CA THR A 147 7.70 33.26 -9.24
C THR A 147 9.20 33.31 -8.88
N GLY A 148 10.00 32.66 -9.73
CA GLY A 148 11.31 33.12 -10.19
C GLY A 148 12.29 33.68 -9.15
N ARG A 149 13.12 32.82 -8.59
CA ARG A 149 14.57 33.03 -8.43
C ARG A 149 15.17 31.82 -7.72
N TRP A 150 16.28 31.34 -8.27
CA TRP A 150 17.18 30.37 -7.67
C TRP A 150 17.47 30.72 -6.20
N LEU A 151 17.11 29.82 -5.28
CA LEU A 151 17.76 29.72 -3.98
C LEU A 151 18.53 28.39 -3.97
N GLU A 152 19.83 28.55 -3.96
CA GLU A 152 20.83 27.51 -3.86
C GLU A 152 20.62 26.69 -2.58
N GLY A 153 20.76 25.36 -2.66
CA GLY A 153 21.03 24.52 -1.48
C GLY A 153 19.90 23.60 -0.98
N LEU A 154 19.49 22.62 -1.80
CA LEU A 154 18.96 21.35 -1.28
C LEU A 154 19.69 20.20 -1.99
N PRO A 155 20.28 19.22 -1.27
CA PRO A 155 20.99 18.12 -1.91
C PRO A 155 19.99 17.19 -2.62
N CYS A 156 20.14 17.02 -3.93
CA CYS A 156 19.47 15.94 -4.66
C CYS A 156 19.95 14.60 -4.08
N ASN A 157 19.04 13.81 -3.50
CA ASN A 157 19.40 12.57 -2.81
C ASN A 157 19.74 11.39 -3.73
N TYR A 158 19.54 11.49 -5.05
CA TYR A 158 20.15 10.54 -5.98
C TYR A 158 20.28 11.09 -7.40
N VAL A 159 21.35 10.67 -8.08
CA VAL A 159 21.61 10.89 -9.51
C VAL A 159 21.66 9.51 -10.17
N SER A 160 20.75 9.19 -11.08
CA SER A 160 20.91 8.02 -11.95
C SER A 160 21.64 8.44 -13.22
N VAL A 161 22.80 7.84 -13.45
CA VAL A 161 23.51 7.93 -14.73
C VAL A 161 23.21 6.64 -15.49
N SER A 162 22.35 6.71 -16.52
CA SER A 162 22.14 5.57 -17.43
C SER A 162 22.29 6.00 -18.88
N GLY A 163 23.42 5.62 -19.46
CA GLY A 163 23.75 5.84 -20.87
C GLY A 163 25.06 5.16 -21.25
N SER A 164 25.03 3.85 -21.50
CA SER A 164 26.06 3.18 -22.28
C SER A 164 25.43 2.00 -23.01
N THR A 165 24.96 2.23 -24.22
CA THR A 165 24.85 1.19 -25.24
C THR A 165 25.91 1.48 -26.29
N TYR A 166 26.94 0.63 -26.37
CA TYR A 166 27.71 0.48 -27.61
C TYR A 166 27.28 -0.82 -28.28
N GLN A 167 26.82 -0.67 -29.52
CA GLN A 167 26.41 -1.74 -30.41
C GLN A 167 27.59 -2.67 -30.73
N SER A 168 27.28 -3.96 -30.85
CA SER A 168 28.13 -4.98 -31.45
C SER A 168 28.53 -4.61 -32.88
N GLY A 169 29.83 -4.63 -33.16
CA GLY A 169 30.42 -4.77 -34.48
C GLY A 169 31.25 -6.04 -34.54
#